data_AF-A0AAN7RZ69-F1
#
_entry.id   AF-A0AAN7RZ69-F1
#
_cell.length_a   1.000
_cell.length_b   1.000
_cell.length_c   1.000
_cell.angle_alpha   90.00
_cell.angle_beta   90.00
_cell.angle_gamma   90.00
#
_symmetry.space_group_name_H-M   'P 1'
#
loop_
_entity.id
_entity.type
_entity.pdbx_description
1 polymer ?
#
loop_
_entity_poly.entity_id
_entity_poly.type
_entity_poly.pdbx_seq_one_letter_code
_entity_poly.pdbx_strand_id
1 'polypeptide(L)'
;MEHLQLFLMVDERLYICRSLSRNTFKLQLKPAIGVGSAFEGWSPRKDDAVYRLLIPLKPPRGHVFHLELGTAEEMSARNCSVHVELECTCLRERLVGDMLCFLHHPEEELRKNQGPSLLGTLCTGPYLDMEKTTRWFQILVKTAWVYLPCSRHCRLTVLPSRHSCKLRLTNASQSTLLMEIIFGVEQDDSNTFLNIE
;
A
#
# COMPACT_ATOMS: atom_id res chain seq x y z
N MET A 1 -12.58 10.24 20.47
CA MET A 1 -11.50 10.39 19.46
C MET A 1 -12.20 10.88 18.21
N GLU A 2 -12.01 12.14 17.84
CA GLU A 2 -12.73 12.74 16.72
C GLU A 2 -12.24 12.16 15.38
N HIS A 3 -13.11 12.09 14.37
CA HIS A 3 -12.77 11.58 13.03
C HIS A 3 -11.53 12.26 12.42
N LEU A 4 -11.34 13.56 12.68
CA LEU A 4 -10.13 14.30 12.28
C LEU A 4 -8.86 13.80 12.98
N GLN A 5 -8.94 13.45 14.26
CA GLN A 5 -7.81 12.97 15.03
C GLN A 5 -7.34 11.58 14.53
N LEU A 6 -8.29 10.74 14.11
CA LEU A 6 -8.01 9.44 13.51
C LEU A 6 -7.38 9.55 12.12
N PHE A 7 -7.88 10.46 11.28
CA PHE A 7 -7.34 10.68 9.94
C PHE A 7 -5.92 11.26 9.99
N LEU A 8 -5.68 12.25 10.86
CA LEU A 8 -4.34 12.79 11.10
C LEU A 8 -3.37 11.72 11.63
N MET A 9 -3.84 10.88 12.57
CA MET A 9 -3.06 9.75 13.06
C MET A 9 -2.77 8.72 11.98
N VAL A 10 -3.69 8.46 11.05
CA VAL A 10 -3.47 7.55 9.91
C VAL A 10 -2.48 8.14 8.91
N ASP A 11 -2.56 9.43 8.60
CA ASP A 11 -1.67 10.02 7.60
C ASP A 11 -0.23 10.21 8.09
N GLU A 12 -0.02 10.55 9.38
CA GLU A 12 1.31 10.52 10.01
C GLU A 12 1.93 9.10 9.99
N ARG A 13 1.10 8.07 10.16
CA ARG A 13 1.54 6.67 10.11
C ARG A 13 1.96 6.26 8.72
N LEU A 14 1.14 6.62 7.74
CA LEU A 14 1.42 6.35 6.35
C LEU A 14 2.60 7.19 5.86
N TYR A 15 2.87 8.35 6.44
CA TYR A 15 4.09 9.10 6.19
C TYR A 15 5.34 8.29 6.53
N ILE A 16 5.40 7.63 7.69
CA ILE A 16 6.54 6.76 8.04
C ILE A 16 6.62 5.57 7.09
N CYS A 17 5.49 4.92 6.78
CA CYS A 17 5.46 3.83 5.79
C CYS A 17 5.98 4.29 4.41
N ARG A 18 5.55 5.46 3.93
CA ARG A 18 6.02 6.10 2.70
C ARG A 18 7.52 6.36 2.75
N SER A 19 8.02 6.88 3.87
CA SER A 19 9.45 7.14 4.07
C SER A 19 10.27 5.85 4.01
N LEU A 20 9.78 4.79 4.66
CA LEU A 20 10.44 3.49 4.68
C LEU A 20 10.44 2.79 3.31
N SER A 21 9.44 3.04 2.45
CA SER A 21 9.38 2.43 1.11
C SER A 21 10.06 3.26 0.01
N ARG A 22 10.31 4.56 0.23
CA ARG A 22 10.74 5.53 -0.81
C ARG A 22 12.02 5.15 -1.56
N ASN A 23 12.95 4.48 -0.88
CA ASN A 23 14.26 4.10 -1.42
C ASN A 23 14.38 2.59 -1.62
N THR A 24 13.25 1.93 -1.81
CA THR A 24 13.19 0.51 -2.13
C THR A 24 12.61 0.33 -3.53
N PHE A 25 12.87 -0.82 -4.16
CA PHE A 25 12.17 -1.22 -5.40
C PHE A 25 10.85 -1.93 -5.10
N LYS A 26 10.15 -1.46 -4.05
CA LYS A 26 8.81 -1.90 -3.65
C LYS A 26 7.78 -0.82 -4.02
N LEU A 27 6.52 -1.14 -3.79
CA LEU A 27 5.40 -0.22 -4.03
C LEU A 27 5.59 1.13 -3.32
N GLN A 28 5.35 2.21 -4.07
CA GLN A 28 5.24 3.54 -3.51
C GLN A 28 3.80 3.77 -3.06
N LEU A 29 3.63 4.31 -1.84
CA LEU A 29 2.31 4.57 -1.27
C LEU A 29 1.96 6.06 -1.45
N LYS A 30 0.75 6.36 -1.94
CA LYS A 30 0.18 7.71 -1.90
C LYS A 30 -0.51 8.00 -0.55
N PRO A 31 -0.91 9.25 -0.28
CA PRO A 31 -1.82 9.57 0.83
C PRO A 31 -3.07 8.69 0.81
N ALA A 32 -3.51 8.25 2.00
CA ALA A 32 -4.73 7.47 2.11
C ALA A 32 -5.96 8.34 1.89
N ILE A 33 -6.99 7.70 1.35
CA ILE A 33 -8.30 8.27 1.09
C ILE A 33 -9.30 7.55 2.00
N GLY A 34 -10.06 8.30 2.79
CA GLY A 34 -11.17 7.74 3.57
C GLY A 34 -12.29 7.28 2.64
N VAL A 35 -12.76 6.05 2.80
CA VAL A 35 -13.84 5.47 1.98
C VAL A 35 -14.89 4.79 2.87
N GLY A 36 -16.15 4.83 2.44
CA GLY A 36 -17.27 4.20 3.14
C GLY A 36 -18.00 5.10 4.15
N SER A 37 -19.09 4.57 4.71
CA SER A 37 -20.11 5.33 5.44
C SER A 37 -19.59 6.07 6.68
N ALA A 38 -18.53 5.56 7.32
CA ALA A 38 -17.88 6.24 8.45
C ALA A 38 -17.27 7.61 8.07
N PHE A 39 -17.06 7.88 6.78
CA PHE A 39 -16.56 9.16 6.28
C PHE A 39 -17.65 10.00 5.60
N GLU A 40 -18.87 9.48 5.44
CA GLU A 40 -20.00 10.14 4.77
C GLU A 40 -20.99 10.77 5.76
N GLY A 41 -20.62 10.92 7.04
CA GLY A 41 -21.46 11.55 8.06
C GLY A 41 -22.55 10.65 8.65
N TRP A 42 -22.61 9.38 8.23
CA TRP A 42 -23.50 8.37 8.81
C TRP A 42 -22.81 7.77 10.03
N SER A 43 -23.26 8.12 11.24
CA SER A 43 -22.69 7.58 12.48
C SER A 43 -22.90 6.06 12.53
N PRO A 44 -21.85 5.24 12.46
CA PRO A 44 -21.97 3.85 12.82
C PRO A 44 -22.30 3.79 14.32
N ARG A 45 -22.98 2.72 14.76
CA ARG A 45 -23.13 2.49 16.21
C ARG A 45 -21.72 2.46 16.82
N LYS A 46 -21.55 3.18 17.95
CA LYS A 46 -20.26 3.57 18.55
C LYS A 46 -19.24 2.44 18.76
N ASP A 47 -19.67 1.17 18.73
CA ASP A 47 -18.84 0.02 19.07
C ASP A 47 -18.33 -0.81 17.87
N ASP A 48 -18.82 -0.58 16.64
CA ASP A 48 -18.49 -1.41 15.45
C ASP A 48 -18.11 -0.61 14.18
N ALA A 49 -17.74 0.67 14.33
CA ALA A 49 -17.29 1.49 13.20
C ALA A 49 -15.98 0.98 12.60
N VAL A 50 -16.04 0.32 11.44
CA VAL A 50 -14.86 -0.03 10.65
C VAL A 50 -14.47 1.15 9.76
N TYR A 51 -13.33 1.76 10.05
CA TYR A 51 -12.79 2.83 9.23
C TYR A 51 -12.10 2.24 8.01
N ARG A 52 -12.68 2.44 6.82
CA ARG A 52 -12.10 1.92 5.59
C ARG A 52 -11.26 3.00 4.89
N LEU A 53 -10.04 2.63 4.51
CA LEU A 53 -9.05 3.52 3.90
C LEU A 53 -8.57 2.89 2.60
N LEU A 54 -8.54 3.68 1.53
CA LEU A 54 -7.91 3.30 0.27
C LEU A 54 -6.51 3.91 0.20
N ILE A 55 -5.50 3.08 -0.06
CA ILE A 55 -4.14 3.55 -0.34
C ILE A 55 -3.85 3.35 -1.81
N PRO A 56 -3.69 4.43 -2.59
CA PRO A 56 -3.24 4.32 -3.96
C PRO A 56 -1.77 3.88 -4.01
N LEU A 57 -1.49 2.90 -4.86
CA LEU A 57 -0.18 2.35 -5.14
C LEU A 57 0.41 2.99 -6.40
N LYS A 58 1.73 3.17 -6.39
CA LYS A 58 2.52 3.58 -7.54
C LYS A 58 3.69 2.60 -7.75
N PRO A 59 4.10 2.38 -9.01
CA PRO A 59 5.27 1.57 -9.29
C PRO A 59 6.55 2.21 -8.71
N PRO A 60 7.52 1.40 -8.25
CA PRO A 60 8.87 1.87 -7.98
C PRO A 60 9.58 2.32 -9.27
N ARG A 61 10.72 2.98 -9.11
CA ARG A 61 11.61 3.34 -10.23
C ARG A 61 11.98 2.09 -11.03
N GLY A 62 12.01 2.21 -12.36
CA GLY A 62 12.33 1.10 -13.25
C GLY A 62 11.19 0.11 -13.47
N HIS A 63 9.98 0.43 -13.00
CA HIS A 63 8.79 -0.38 -13.19
C HIS A 63 7.64 0.49 -13.71
N VAL A 64 6.76 -0.11 -14.49
CA VAL A 64 5.55 0.51 -15.04
C VAL A 64 4.34 -0.37 -14.71
N PHE A 65 3.21 0.26 -14.41
CA PHE A 65 1.94 -0.43 -14.23
C PHE A 65 1.08 -0.29 -15.48
N HIS A 66 0.55 -1.42 -15.94
CA HIS A 66 -0.48 -1.50 -16.95
C HIS A 66 -1.74 -2.04 -16.28
N LEU A 67 -2.84 -1.31 -16.42
CA LEU A 67 -4.12 -1.67 -15.81
C LEU A 67 -4.92 -2.52 -16.79
N GLU A 68 -5.29 -3.72 -16.35
CA GLU A 68 -6.13 -4.63 -17.10
C GLU A 68 -7.48 -4.74 -16.39
N LEU A 69 -8.54 -4.26 -17.06
CA LEU A 69 -9.91 -4.35 -16.57
C LEU A 69 -10.51 -5.68 -17.01
N GLY A 70 -11.25 -6.34 -16.09
CA GLY A 70 -12.02 -7.53 -16.39
C GLY A 70 -13.13 -7.27 -17.41
N THR A 71 -13.72 -8.33 -17.95
CA THR A 71 -14.82 -8.22 -18.91
C THR A 71 -16.09 -7.64 -18.26
N ALA A 72 -17.03 -7.12 -19.06
CA ALA A 72 -18.23 -6.44 -18.55
C ALA A 72 -19.09 -7.28 -17.58
N GLU A 73 -18.99 -8.62 -17.65
CA GLU A 73 -19.66 -9.56 -16.72
C GLU A 73 -18.94 -9.71 -15.36
N GLU A 74 -17.64 -9.39 -15.28
CA GLU A 74 -16.81 -9.41 -14.06
C GLU A 74 -16.78 -8.07 -13.31
N MET A 75 -17.26 -6.98 -13.93
CA MET A 75 -17.23 -5.59 -13.43
C MET A 75 -18.12 -5.29 -12.20
N SER A 76 -18.57 -6.30 -11.44
CA SER A 76 -19.45 -6.09 -10.27
C SER A 76 -18.75 -5.35 -9.11
N ALA A 77 -17.42 -5.36 -9.08
CA ALA A 77 -16.59 -4.52 -8.23
C ALA A 77 -15.60 -3.77 -9.15
N ARG A 78 -15.29 -2.51 -8.85
CA ARG A 78 -14.25 -1.72 -9.56
C ARG A 78 -12.86 -2.32 -9.33
N ASN A 79 -12.64 -3.53 -9.82
CA ASN A 79 -11.45 -4.33 -9.63
C ASN A 79 -10.63 -4.33 -10.91
N CYS A 80 -9.31 -4.36 -10.78
CA CYS A 80 -8.39 -4.49 -11.89
C CYS A 80 -7.23 -5.42 -11.55
N SER A 81 -6.74 -6.09 -12.58
CA SER A 81 -5.43 -6.72 -12.55
C SER A 81 -4.35 -5.69 -12.90
N VAL A 82 -3.23 -5.74 -12.19
CA VAL A 82 -2.10 -4.82 -12.42
C VAL A 82 -0.96 -5.62 -13.01
N HIS A 83 -0.73 -5.46 -14.32
CA HIS A 83 0.43 -6.00 -15.00
C HIS A 83 1.63 -5.07 -14.76
N VAL A 84 2.76 -5.65 -14.37
CA VAL A 84 3.99 -4.94 -14.03
C VAL A 84 5.05 -5.23 -15.07
N GLU A 85 5.57 -4.18 -15.69
CA GLU A 85 6.68 -4.27 -16.63
C GLU A 85 7.90 -3.54 -16.11
N LEU A 86 9.08 -3.92 -16.61
CA LEU A 86 10.32 -3.19 -16.38
C LEU A 86 10.52 -2.15 -17.49
N GLU A 87 10.94 -0.96 -17.10
CA GLU A 87 11.40 0.08 -18.03
C GLU A 87 12.93 0.24 -17.95
N CYS A 88 13.54 0.60 -19.08
CA CYS A 88 14.97 0.85 -19.13
C CYS A 88 15.32 2.10 -18.32
N THR A 89 16.29 1.96 -17.41
CA THR A 89 16.76 3.04 -16.53
C THR A 89 18.23 3.39 -16.72
N CYS A 90 18.90 2.89 -17.77
CA CYS A 90 20.33 3.14 -18.03
C CYS A 90 20.70 4.63 -18.09
N LEU A 91 19.80 5.48 -18.61
CA LEU A 91 20.05 6.92 -18.62
C LEU A 91 20.12 7.50 -17.20
N ARG A 92 19.19 7.08 -16.33
CA ARG A 92 19.16 7.49 -14.91
C ARG A 92 20.36 6.93 -14.16
N GLU A 93 20.66 5.67 -14.35
CA GLU A 93 21.83 5.01 -13.78
C GLU A 93 23.10 5.80 -14.09
N ARG A 94 23.33 6.19 -15.35
CA ARG A 94 24.51 6.98 -15.74
C ARG A 94 24.53 8.39 -15.17
N LEU A 95 23.38 9.05 -15.04
CA LEU A 95 23.30 10.46 -14.62
C LEU A 95 23.23 10.65 -13.10
N VAL A 96 22.55 9.74 -12.39
CA VAL A 96 22.27 9.86 -10.95
C VAL A 96 23.04 8.80 -10.15
N GLY A 97 23.23 7.61 -10.71
CA GLY A 97 23.94 6.52 -10.03
C GLY A 97 23.22 5.95 -8.81
N ASP A 98 21.90 6.19 -8.67
CA ASP A 98 21.11 5.77 -7.51
C ASP A 98 20.51 4.36 -7.63
N MET A 99 20.64 3.73 -8.79
CA MET A 99 20.17 2.37 -9.08
C MET A 99 20.84 1.81 -10.33
N LEU A 100 20.91 0.49 -10.42
CA LEU A 100 21.26 -0.27 -11.63
C LEU A 100 19.99 -0.61 -12.43
N CYS A 101 20.11 -0.63 -13.75
CA CYS A 101 19.03 -0.97 -14.65
C CYS A 101 18.69 -2.48 -14.59
N PHE A 102 17.46 -2.79 -14.15
CA PHE A 102 16.97 -4.18 -14.06
C PHE A 102 16.97 -4.94 -15.40
N LEU A 103 16.85 -4.24 -16.54
CA LEU A 103 16.81 -4.87 -17.86
C LEU A 103 18.19 -5.23 -18.42
N HIS A 104 19.25 -4.55 -17.98
CA HIS A 104 20.55 -4.59 -18.66
C HIS A 104 21.71 -5.05 -17.76
N HIS A 105 21.48 -5.18 -16.45
CA HIS A 105 22.42 -5.84 -15.55
C HIS A 105 22.03 -7.31 -15.30
N PRO A 106 23.01 -8.21 -15.15
CA PRO A 106 22.75 -9.58 -14.77
C PRO A 106 22.17 -9.67 -13.35
N GLU A 107 21.31 -10.66 -13.11
CA GLU A 107 20.61 -10.85 -11.84
C GLU A 107 21.57 -10.95 -10.64
N GLU A 108 22.71 -11.62 -10.80
CA GLU A 108 23.72 -11.77 -9.74
C GLU A 108 24.35 -10.45 -9.31
N GLU A 109 24.50 -9.50 -10.24
CA GLU A 109 24.99 -8.15 -9.92
C GLU A 109 23.91 -7.35 -9.19
N LEU A 110 22.68 -7.42 -9.70
CA LEU A 110 21.51 -6.75 -9.10
C LEU A 110 21.30 -7.20 -7.65
N ARG A 111 21.36 -8.51 -7.37
CA ARG A 111 21.18 -9.08 -6.03
C ARG A 111 22.25 -8.63 -5.02
N LYS A 112 23.46 -8.32 -5.49
CA LYS A 112 24.57 -7.87 -4.63
C LYS A 112 24.52 -6.37 -4.37
N ASN A 113 24.13 -5.59 -5.37
CA ASN A 113 24.30 -4.15 -5.35
C ASN A 113 23.01 -3.39 -5.05
N GLN A 114 21.83 -4.01 -5.14
CA GLN A 114 20.57 -3.33 -4.91
C GLN A 114 19.44 -4.23 -4.38
N GLY A 115 18.35 -3.61 -3.95
CA GLY A 115 17.17 -4.34 -3.48
C GLY A 115 16.50 -5.17 -4.60
N PRO A 116 15.79 -6.25 -4.25
CA PRO A 116 15.10 -7.07 -5.24
C PRO A 116 13.98 -6.28 -5.94
N SER A 117 13.73 -6.60 -7.21
CA SER A 117 12.68 -5.96 -8.00
C SER A 117 11.28 -6.21 -7.43
N LEU A 118 10.31 -5.39 -7.84
CA LEU A 118 8.91 -5.61 -7.50
C LEU A 118 8.43 -6.97 -8.04
N LEU A 119 8.81 -7.28 -9.28
CA LEU A 119 8.49 -8.55 -9.96
C LEU A 119 8.97 -9.77 -9.17
N GLY A 120 10.19 -9.72 -8.64
CA GLY A 120 10.76 -10.83 -7.87
C GLY A 120 10.18 -10.98 -6.46
N THR A 121 9.25 -10.11 -6.03
CA THR A 121 8.83 -10.06 -4.63
C THR A 121 7.35 -9.89 -4.34
N LEU A 122 6.68 -8.95 -5.00
CA LEU A 122 5.25 -8.68 -4.77
C LEU A 122 4.38 -9.11 -5.96
N CYS A 123 4.98 -9.64 -7.03
CA CYS A 123 4.24 -10.18 -8.17
C CYS A 123 4.20 -11.71 -8.15
N THR A 124 3.20 -12.26 -8.86
CA THR A 124 3.10 -13.66 -9.27
C THR A 124 3.05 -13.67 -10.80
N GLY A 125 4.13 -14.14 -11.44
CA GLY A 125 4.36 -13.81 -12.84
C GLY A 125 4.54 -12.29 -13.02
N PRO A 126 3.98 -11.69 -14.07
CA PRO A 126 4.04 -10.24 -14.26
C PRO A 126 2.98 -9.48 -13.47
N TYR A 127 2.04 -10.16 -12.82
CA TYR A 127 0.91 -9.51 -12.14
C TYR A 127 1.20 -9.23 -10.67
N LEU A 128 0.81 -8.05 -10.20
CA LEU A 128 0.89 -7.70 -8.79
C LEU A 128 -0.02 -8.61 -7.98
N ASP A 129 0.54 -9.28 -6.98
CA ASP A 129 -0.16 -10.25 -6.15
C ASP A 129 -0.71 -9.57 -4.90
N MET A 130 -2.03 -9.57 -4.75
CA MET A 130 -2.72 -8.93 -3.64
C MET A 130 -2.33 -9.51 -2.28
N GLU A 131 -2.14 -10.82 -2.17
CA GLU A 131 -1.80 -11.45 -0.90
C GLU A 131 -0.37 -11.10 -0.48
N LYS A 132 0.59 -11.14 -1.40
CA LYS A 132 1.97 -10.69 -1.16
C LYS A 132 2.03 -9.21 -0.81
N THR A 133 1.27 -8.38 -1.53
CA THR A 133 1.15 -6.93 -1.29
C THR A 133 0.58 -6.65 0.10
N THR A 134 -0.51 -7.33 0.46
CA THR A 134 -1.14 -7.20 1.79
C THR A 134 -0.18 -7.61 2.90
N ARG A 135 0.51 -8.75 2.76
CA ARG A 135 1.50 -9.22 3.74
C ARG A 135 2.67 -8.24 3.89
N TRP A 136 3.20 -7.73 2.78
CA TRP A 136 4.25 -6.72 2.78
C TRP A 136 3.82 -5.46 3.53
N PHE A 137 2.61 -4.96 3.25
CA PHE A 137 2.09 -3.77 3.92
C PHE A 137 1.86 -4.00 5.42
N GLN A 138 1.36 -5.18 5.82
CA GLN A 138 1.23 -5.55 7.23
C GLN A 138 2.57 -5.54 7.97
N ILE A 139 3.64 -6.03 7.33
CA ILE A 139 5.01 -5.97 7.87
C ILE A 139 5.48 -4.51 7.97
N LEU A 140 5.22 -3.71 6.93
CA LEU A 140 5.57 -2.29 6.90
C LEU A 140 4.88 -1.52 8.04
N VAL A 141 3.58 -1.73 8.26
CA VAL A 141 2.83 -1.10 9.35
C VAL A 141 3.37 -1.51 10.71
N LYS A 142 3.66 -2.80 10.94
CA LYS A 142 4.27 -3.26 12.20
C LYS A 142 5.64 -2.61 12.43
N THR A 143 6.43 -2.47 11.38
CA THR A 143 7.75 -1.86 11.43
C THR A 143 7.66 -0.35 11.68
N ALA A 144 6.72 0.34 11.03
CA ALA A 144 6.48 1.75 11.25
C ALA A 144 5.90 2.03 12.65
N TRP A 145 5.15 1.08 13.22
CA TRP A 145 4.42 1.26 14.47
C TRP A 145 5.32 1.71 15.63
N VAL A 146 6.52 1.15 15.75
CA VAL A 146 7.45 1.44 16.85
C VAL A 146 7.95 2.88 16.87
N TYR A 147 7.87 3.58 15.73
CA TYR A 147 8.33 4.97 15.59
C TYR A 147 7.24 6.00 15.93
N LEU A 148 6.02 5.55 16.21
CA LEU A 148 4.90 6.46 16.41
C LEU A 148 4.73 6.83 17.87
N PRO A 149 4.47 8.10 18.21
CA PRO A 149 4.15 8.51 19.58
C PRO A 149 2.96 7.74 20.18
N CYS A 150 1.97 7.39 19.34
CA CYS A 150 0.79 6.65 19.78
C CYS A 150 1.08 5.19 20.19
N SER A 151 2.23 4.62 19.80
CA SER A 151 2.61 3.26 20.18
C SER A 151 2.78 3.06 21.70
N ARG A 152 3.01 4.18 22.42
CA ARG A 152 3.15 4.19 23.89
C ARG A 152 1.81 4.08 24.62
N HIS A 153 0.72 4.48 23.97
CA HIS A 153 -0.61 4.61 24.59
C HIS A 153 -1.64 3.65 24.01
N CYS A 154 -1.31 3.01 22.89
CA CYS A 154 -2.18 2.09 22.17
C CYS A 154 -1.42 0.83 21.75
N ARG A 155 -2.11 -0.31 21.78
CA ARG A 155 -1.64 -1.57 21.21
C ARG A 155 -2.18 -1.71 19.78
N LEU A 156 -1.28 -1.95 18.83
CA LEU A 156 -1.63 -2.36 17.46
C LEU A 156 -1.74 -3.89 17.38
N THR A 157 -2.82 -4.39 16.81
CA THR A 157 -2.97 -5.78 16.39
C THR A 157 -3.29 -5.82 14.90
N VAL A 158 -2.49 -6.53 14.12
CA VAL A 158 -2.80 -6.84 12.73
C VAL A 158 -3.67 -8.10 12.71
N LEU A 159 -4.87 -8.01 12.14
CA LEU A 159 -5.80 -9.13 12.05
C LEU A 159 -5.56 -9.94 10.77
N PRO A 160 -5.84 -11.26 10.77
CA PRO A 160 -5.72 -12.09 9.56
C PRO A 160 -6.63 -11.58 8.44
N SER A 161 -6.04 -11.32 7.28
CA SER A 161 -6.74 -11.00 6.03
C SER A 161 -5.76 -11.13 4.86
N ARG A 162 -6.27 -11.58 3.71
CA ARG A 162 -5.48 -11.81 2.48
C ARG A 162 -5.59 -10.67 1.47
N HIS A 163 -6.75 -10.01 1.40
CA HIS A 163 -7.06 -8.99 0.38
C HIS A 163 -7.13 -7.57 0.95
N SER A 164 -6.98 -7.41 2.26
CA SER A 164 -6.98 -6.11 2.93
C SER A 164 -6.11 -6.15 4.17
N CYS A 165 -5.60 -5.00 4.59
CA CYS A 165 -4.89 -4.88 5.86
C CYS A 165 -5.85 -4.43 6.96
N LYS A 166 -6.26 -5.37 7.81
CA LYS A 166 -7.15 -5.10 8.95
C LYS A 166 -6.33 -4.84 10.21
N LEU A 167 -6.53 -3.68 10.81
CA LEU A 167 -5.81 -3.21 11.98
C LEU A 167 -6.78 -2.95 13.12
N ARG A 168 -6.46 -3.47 14.30
CA ARG A 168 -7.15 -3.13 15.55
C ARG A 168 -6.22 -2.33 16.44
N LEU A 169 -6.68 -1.16 16.87
CA LEU A 169 -6.01 -0.35 17.88
C LEU A 169 -6.78 -0.46 19.19
N THR A 170 -6.10 -0.83 20.27
CA THR A 170 -6.70 -0.90 21.61
C THR A 170 -5.95 0.07 22.51
N ASN A 171 -6.66 1.00 23.16
CA ASN A 171 -6.05 1.92 24.12
C ASN A 171 -6.04 1.34 25.55
N ALA A 172 -5.52 2.10 26.51
CA ALA A 172 -5.47 1.69 27.92
C ALA A 172 -6.86 1.46 28.56
N SER A 173 -7.90 2.15 28.09
CA SER A 173 -9.28 1.96 28.55
C SER A 173 -10.01 0.79 27.87
N GLN A 174 -9.28 -0.09 27.16
CA GLN A 174 -9.83 -1.21 26.38
C GLN A 174 -10.78 -0.80 25.24
N SER A 175 -10.85 0.50 24.92
CA SER A 175 -11.61 0.96 23.77
C SER A 175 -10.88 0.57 22.49
N THR A 176 -11.62 0.01 21.54
CA THR A 176 -11.07 -0.49 20.29
C THR A 176 -11.48 0.35 19.09
N LEU A 177 -10.54 0.52 18.18
CA LEU A 177 -10.79 1.06 16.84
C LEU A 177 -10.41 -0.01 15.81
N LEU A 178 -11.30 -0.27 14.86
CA LEU A 178 -11.02 -1.13 13.72
C LEU A 178 -10.81 -0.29 12.46
N MET A 179 -9.72 -0.57 11.76
CA MET A 179 -9.43 0.02 10.44
C MET A 179 -9.25 -1.10 9.42
N GLU A 180 -9.80 -0.91 8.24
CA GLU A 180 -9.55 -1.75 7.07
C GLU A 180 -8.89 -0.92 5.98
N ILE A 181 -7.70 -1.34 5.57
CA ILE A 181 -6.94 -0.70 4.51
C ILE A 181 -7.04 -1.58 3.27
N ILE A 182 -7.50 -0.98 2.17
CA ILE A 182 -7.55 -1.58 0.84
C ILE A 182 -6.56 -0.86 -0.07
N PHE A 183 -6.14 -1.54 -1.14
CA PHE A 183 -5.18 -1.02 -2.09
C PHE A 183 -5.86 -0.75 -3.42
N GLY A 184 -5.44 0.33 -4.06
CA GLY A 184 -5.90 0.64 -5.40
C GLY A 184 -4.81 1.28 -6.25
N VAL A 185 -5.14 1.48 -7.51
CA VAL A 185 -4.30 2.14 -8.51
C VAL A 185 -5.12 3.22 -9.18
N GLU A 186 -4.45 4.32 -9.54
CA GLU A 186 -5.11 5.44 -10.20
C GLU A 186 -5.22 5.17 -11.70
N GLN A 187 -6.41 5.38 -12.24
CA GLN A 187 -6.70 5.27 -13.67
C GLN A 187 -6.40 6.62 -14.35
N ASP A 188 -5.42 6.63 -15.26
CA ASP A 188 -5.15 7.71 -16.22
C ASP A 188 -5.13 9.13 -15.63
N ASP A 189 -4.58 9.29 -14.41
CA ASP A 189 -4.54 10.56 -13.66
C ASP A 189 -5.90 11.27 -13.51
N SER A 190 -7.00 10.51 -13.63
CA SER A 190 -8.37 11.01 -13.56
C SER A 190 -8.89 11.18 -12.12
N ASN A 191 -8.04 10.97 -11.11
CA ASN A 191 -8.43 10.76 -9.71
C ASN A 191 -9.44 9.61 -9.50
N THR A 192 -9.63 8.74 -10.50
CA THR A 192 -10.42 7.51 -10.36
C THR A 192 -9.53 6.39 -9.89
N PHE A 193 -9.90 5.73 -8.80
CA PHE A 193 -9.13 4.60 -8.26
C PHE A 193 -9.87 3.29 -8.47
N LEU A 194 -9.12 2.28 -8.91
CA LEU A 194 -9.57 0.90 -9.05
C LEU A 194 -8.97 0.07 -7.90
N ASN A 195 -9.78 -0.78 -7.29
CA ASN A 195 -9.29 -1.75 -6.33
C ASN A 195 -8.49 -2.82 -7.06
N ILE A 196 -7.47 -3.34 -6.42
CA ILE A 196 -6.70 -4.47 -6.96
C ILE A 196 -7.40 -5.76 -6.51
N GLU A 197 -7.41 -6.78 -7.36
CA GLU A 197 -7.95 -8.11 -7.05
C GLU A 197 -6.99 -8.99 -6.24
#